data_AF-A2FEK0-F1
#
_entry.id   AF-A2FEK0-F1
#
_cell.length_a   1.000
_cell.length_b   1.000
_cell.length_c   1.000
_cell.angle_alpha   90.00
_cell.angle_beta   90.00
_cell.angle_gamma   90.00
#
_symmetry.space_group_name_H-M   'P 1'
#
loop_
_entity.id
_entity.type
_entity.pdbx_description
1 polymer ?
#
loop_
_entity_poly.entity_id
_entity_poly.type
_entity_poly.pdbx_seq_one_letter_code
_entity_poly.pdbx_strand_id
1 'polypeptide(L)'
;MSDQDTNTNKYSEWRSILKYHIDLYNALYQLKTENEEELNSIYKMIKTELIDSKKYLPQNIVRDILDIILYNNRYTKSYLKLAKHIVDDYHVTDVRNIQLTP
;
A
#
# COMPACT_ATOMS: atom_id res chain seq x y z
N MET A 1 38.30 15.73 -11.78
CA MET A 1 37.23 14.78 -12.16
C MET A 1 36.77 14.14 -10.87
N SER A 2 35.50 14.30 -10.52
CA SER A 2 34.96 13.86 -9.22
C SER A 2 34.48 12.42 -9.36
N ASP A 3 35.13 11.49 -8.65
CA ASP A 3 34.74 10.08 -8.53
C ASP A 3 33.45 9.94 -7.70
N GLN A 4 32.34 10.49 -8.19
CA GLN A 4 31.02 10.44 -7.54
C GLN A 4 30.18 9.21 -7.96
N ASP A 5 30.70 8.32 -8.81
CA ASP A 5 29.87 7.30 -9.48
C ASP A 5 29.58 6.03 -8.66
N THR A 6 30.18 5.87 -7.47
CA THR A 6 30.11 4.60 -6.73
C THR A 6 28.97 4.52 -5.72
N ASN A 7 28.32 5.64 -5.35
CA ASN A 7 27.23 5.64 -4.36
C ASN A 7 25.82 5.68 -4.98
N THR A 8 25.70 6.16 -6.22
CA THR A 8 24.42 6.20 -6.95
C THR A 8 23.93 4.80 -7.32
N ASN A 9 24.85 3.89 -7.67
CA ASN A 9 24.50 2.58 -8.22
C ASN A 9 23.83 1.63 -7.20
N LYS A 10 24.29 1.62 -5.94
CA LYS A 10 23.63 0.82 -4.90
C LYS A 10 22.24 1.36 -4.55
N TYR A 11 22.09 2.68 -4.44
CA TYR A 11 20.80 3.29 -4.14
C TYR A 11 19.76 3.01 -5.24
N SER A 12 20.15 3.12 -6.52
CA SER A 12 19.26 2.83 -7.65
C SER A 12 18.86 1.36 -7.71
N GLU A 13 19.76 0.43 -7.39
CA GLU A 13 19.48 -1.00 -7.27
C GLU A 13 18.45 -1.28 -6.16
N TRP A 14 18.70 -0.79 -4.94
CA TRP A 14 17.77 -0.96 -3.81
C TRP A 14 16.41 -0.32 -4.07
N ARG A 15 16.40 0.88 -4.64
CA ARG A 15 15.16 1.59 -5.01
C ARG A 15 14.38 0.83 -6.07
N SER A 16 15.05 0.16 -7.01
CA SER A 16 14.39 -0.67 -8.02
C SER A 16 13.76 -1.92 -7.41
N ILE A 17 14.46 -2.57 -6.46
CA ILE A 17 13.94 -3.72 -5.72
C ILE A 17 12.69 -3.34 -4.91
N LEU A 18 12.72 -2.19 -4.23
CA LEU A 18 11.63 -1.71 -3.37
C LEU A 18 10.61 -0.83 -4.10
N LYS A 19 10.76 -0.65 -5.42
CA LYS A 19 9.95 0.29 -6.21
C LYS A 19 8.45 0.06 -6.01
N TYR A 20 8.02 -1.19 -6.06
CA TYR A 20 6.61 -1.57 -5.88
C TYR A 20 6.05 -1.12 -4.52
N HIS A 21 6.81 -1.26 -3.44
CA HIS A 21 6.39 -0.78 -2.12
C HIS A 21 6.28 0.74 -2.10
N ILE A 22 7.25 1.44 -2.68
CA ILE A 22 7.26 2.90 -2.74
C ILE A 22 6.06 3.41 -3.56
N ASP A 23 5.84 2.85 -4.74
CA ASP A 23 4.76 3.24 -5.65
C ASP A 23 3.38 2.94 -5.02
N LEU A 24 3.24 1.82 -4.32
CA LEU A 24 2.03 1.50 -3.55
C LEU A 24 1.73 2.57 -2.49
N TYR A 25 2.65 2.81 -1.55
CA TYR A 25 2.37 3.73 -0.45
C TYR A 25 2.20 5.15 -0.97
N ASN A 26 2.92 5.54 -2.03
CA ASN A 26 2.67 6.80 -2.71
C ASN A 26 1.23 6.88 -3.23
N ALA A 27 0.73 5.84 -3.90
CA ALA A 27 -0.65 5.79 -4.39
C ALA A 27 -1.68 5.82 -3.24
N LEU A 28 -1.43 5.09 -2.15
CA LEU A 28 -2.30 5.09 -0.98
C LEU A 28 -2.34 6.46 -0.30
N TYR A 29 -1.21 7.11 -0.04
CA TYR A 29 -1.17 8.43 0.58
C TYR A 29 -1.66 9.56 -0.33
N GLN A 30 -1.52 9.40 -1.65
CA GLN A 30 -2.05 10.34 -2.64
C GLN A 30 -3.52 10.11 -2.98
N LEU A 31 -4.17 9.08 -2.44
CA LEU A 31 -5.59 8.81 -2.63
C LEU A 31 -6.40 10.02 -2.14
N LYS A 32 -6.90 10.81 -3.10
CA LYS A 32 -7.70 12.03 -2.87
C LYS A 32 -9.09 11.95 -3.47
N THR A 33 -9.55 10.71 -3.64
CA THR A 33 -10.71 10.42 -4.49
C THR A 33 -11.65 9.45 -3.80
N GLU A 34 -12.93 9.69 -4.04
CA GLU A 34 -14.01 8.74 -3.77
C GLU A 34 -14.46 8.05 -5.06
N ASN A 35 -13.79 8.34 -6.19
CA ASN A 35 -14.11 7.74 -7.47
C ASN A 35 -13.82 6.24 -7.44
N GLU A 36 -14.85 5.45 -7.72
CA GLU A 36 -14.82 4.00 -7.67
C GLU A 36 -13.87 3.40 -8.71
N GLU A 37 -13.71 4.04 -9.87
CA GLU A 37 -12.78 3.59 -10.91
C GLU A 37 -11.31 3.70 -10.46
N GLU A 38 -10.94 4.83 -9.87
CA GLU A 38 -9.59 5.06 -9.35
C GLU A 38 -9.28 4.13 -8.17
N LEU A 39 -10.26 3.94 -7.28
CA LEU A 39 -10.19 2.96 -6.19
C LEU A 39 -9.96 1.54 -6.72
N ASN A 40 -10.68 1.13 -7.76
CA ASN A 40 -10.55 -0.19 -8.36
C ASN A 40 -9.19 -0.37 -9.05
N SER A 41 -8.64 0.69 -9.64
CA SER A 41 -7.28 0.68 -10.20
C SER A 41 -6.23 0.41 -9.11
N ILE A 42 -6.31 1.12 -7.99
CA ILE A 42 -5.41 0.93 -6.84
C ILE A 42 -5.56 -0.47 -6.25
N TYR A 43 -6.79 -0.96 -6.12
CA TYR A 43 -7.06 -2.31 -5.64
C TYR A 43 -6.42 -3.39 -6.54
N LYS A 44 -6.55 -3.25 -7.87
CA LYS A 44 -5.89 -4.15 -8.82
C LYS A 44 -4.37 -4.13 -8.69
N MET A 45 -3.79 -2.94 -8.51
CA MET A 45 -2.34 -2.78 -8.33
C MET A 45 -1.85 -3.48 -7.05
N ILE A 46 -2.59 -3.33 -5.95
CA ILE A 46 -2.32 -4.03 -4.68
C ILE A 46 -2.36 -5.55 -4.88
N LYS A 47 -3.41 -6.04 -5.54
CA LYS A 47 -3.63 -7.46 -5.80
C LYS A 47 -2.47 -8.06 -6.60
N THR A 48 -2.14 -7.48 -7.75
CA THR A 48 -1.13 -8.01 -8.66
C THR A 48 0.30 -7.83 -8.15
N GLU A 49 0.63 -6.66 -7.62
CA GLU A 49 2.03 -6.35 -7.27
C GLU A 49 2.47 -6.89 -5.92
N LEU A 50 1.56 -7.11 -4.97
CA LEU A 50 1.91 -7.50 -3.60
C LEU A 50 1.45 -8.91 -3.26
N ILE A 51 0.17 -9.19 -3.50
CA ILE A 51 -0.44 -10.42 -3.03
C ILE A 51 -0.12 -11.56 -3.99
N ASP A 52 -0.36 -11.37 -5.29
CA ASP A 52 -0.07 -12.39 -6.31
C ASP A 52 1.43 -12.63 -6.45
N SER A 53 2.25 -11.61 -6.22
CA SER A 53 3.71 -11.73 -6.20
C SER A 53 4.26 -12.41 -4.93
N LYS A 54 3.39 -12.74 -3.95
CA LYS A 54 3.72 -13.33 -2.64
C LYS A 54 4.71 -12.51 -1.82
N LYS A 55 4.87 -11.22 -2.13
CA LYS A 55 5.79 -10.32 -1.42
C LYS A 55 5.18 -9.80 -0.12
N TYR A 56 3.84 -9.75 -0.03
CA TYR A 56 3.16 -9.19 1.13
C TYR A 56 1.87 -9.95 1.47
N LEU A 57 1.65 -10.16 2.77
CA LEU A 57 0.45 -10.84 3.25
C LEU A 57 -0.76 -9.90 3.21
N PRO A 58 -1.94 -10.36 2.77
CA PRO A 58 -3.15 -9.54 2.72
C PRO A 58 -3.50 -8.88 4.06
N GLN A 59 -3.26 -9.60 5.16
CA GLN A 59 -3.45 -9.13 6.54
C GLN A 59 -2.66 -7.85 6.84
N ASN A 60 -1.41 -7.80 6.39
CA ASN A 60 -0.55 -6.63 6.63
C ASN A 60 -1.02 -5.44 5.79
N ILE A 61 -1.49 -5.65 4.55
CA ILE A 61 -2.02 -4.56 3.71
C ILE A 61 -3.27 -3.95 4.34
N VAL A 62 -4.18 -4.82 4.83
CA VAL A 62 -5.39 -4.36 5.51
C VAL A 62 -5.01 -3.52 6.73
N ARG A 63 -4.06 -3.98 7.55
CA ARG A 63 -3.55 -3.20 8.70
C ARG A 63 -3.01 -1.85 8.24
N ASP A 64 -2.14 -1.82 7.24
CA ASP A 64 -1.51 -0.58 6.79
C ASP A 64 -2.52 0.42 6.25
N ILE A 65 -3.54 -0.06 5.53
CA ILE A 65 -4.65 0.79 5.06
C ILE A 65 -5.42 1.37 6.26
N LEU A 66 -5.68 0.57 7.29
CA LEU A 66 -6.36 1.04 8.51
C LEU A 66 -5.52 2.07 9.27
N ASP A 67 -4.21 1.88 9.35
CA ASP A 67 -3.31 2.85 10.00
C ASP A 67 -3.24 4.16 9.20
N ILE A 68 -3.30 4.12 7.86
CA ILE A 68 -3.31 5.32 6.99
C ILE A 68 -4.56 6.17 7.23
N ILE A 69 -5.71 5.54 7.52
CA ILE A 69 -6.96 6.26 7.79
C ILE A 69 -6.77 7.31 8.88
N LEU A 70 -6.01 6.99 9.94
CA LEU A 70 -5.75 7.88 11.07
C LEU A 70 -5.13 9.23 10.66
N TYR A 71 -4.37 9.24 9.57
CA TYR A 71 -3.66 10.42 9.08
C TYR A 71 -4.40 11.12 7.93
N ASN A 72 -5.32 10.43 7.24
CA ASN A 72 -5.99 10.94 6.05
C ASN A 72 -7.53 10.79 6.12
N ASN A 73 -8.08 11.33 7.21
CA ASN A 73 -9.49 11.19 7.61
C ASN A 73 -10.52 11.60 6.54
N ARG A 74 -10.16 12.50 5.62
CA ARG A 74 -11.08 12.98 4.57
C ARG A 74 -11.59 11.85 3.68
N TYR A 75 -10.78 10.84 3.42
CA TYR A 75 -11.09 9.76 2.47
C TYR A 75 -11.31 8.41 3.17
N THR A 76 -11.67 8.43 4.46
CA THR A 76 -11.87 7.24 5.29
C THR A 76 -12.77 6.18 4.62
N LYS A 77 -13.85 6.61 3.95
CA LYS A 77 -14.77 5.69 3.25
C LYS A 77 -14.07 4.92 2.13
N SER A 78 -13.23 5.59 1.35
CA SER A 78 -12.46 5.00 0.26
C SER A 78 -11.50 3.93 0.78
N TYR A 79 -10.74 4.25 1.84
CA TYR A 79 -9.82 3.30 2.48
C TYR A 79 -10.56 2.10 3.09
N LEU A 80 -11.68 2.32 3.79
CA LEU A 80 -12.48 1.23 4.33
C LEU A 80 -13.02 0.31 3.24
N LYS A 81 -13.43 0.86 2.10
CA LYS A 81 -13.88 0.08 0.94
C LYS A 81 -12.74 -0.78 0.37
N LEU A 82 -11.54 -0.19 0.23
CA LEU A 82 -10.32 -0.89 -0.17
C LEU A 82 -9.98 -2.05 0.78
N ALA A 83 -9.96 -1.79 2.09
CA ALA A 83 -9.71 -2.79 3.11
C ALA A 83 -10.75 -3.93 3.05
N LYS A 84 -12.03 -3.58 2.92
CA LYS A 84 -13.11 -4.56 2.80
C LYS A 84 -12.93 -5.46 1.58
N HIS A 85 -12.61 -4.90 0.42
CA HIS A 85 -12.37 -5.70 -0.79
C HIS A 85 -11.24 -6.71 -0.58
N ILE A 86 -10.14 -6.33 0.07
CA ILE A 86 -9.02 -7.25 0.36
C ILE A 86 -9.46 -8.34 1.35
N VAL A 87 -10.20 -7.98 2.40
CA VAL A 87 -10.72 -8.93 3.39
C VAL A 87 -11.64 -9.96 2.73
N ASP A 88 -12.55 -9.50 1.87
CA ASP A 88 -13.53 -10.34 1.18
C ASP A 88 -12.84 -11.26 0.14
N ASP A 89 -11.95 -10.74 -0.71
CA ASP A 89 -11.27 -11.53 -1.75
C ASP A 89 -10.31 -12.57 -1.16
N TYR A 90 -9.56 -12.21 -0.11
CA TYR A 90 -8.51 -13.06 0.45
C TYR A 90 -8.91 -13.77 1.75
N HIS A 91 -10.18 -13.64 2.15
CA HIS A 91 -10.73 -14.27 3.35
C HIS A 91 -9.87 -14.00 4.59
N VAL A 92 -9.49 -12.74 4.78
CA VAL A 92 -8.66 -12.32 5.91
C VAL A 92 -9.49 -12.40 7.19
N THR A 93 -9.19 -13.37 8.05
CA THR A 93 -9.96 -13.65 9.28
C THR A 93 -9.47 -12.89 10.51
N ASP A 94 -8.20 -12.50 10.54
CA ASP A 94 -7.58 -11.82 11.69
C ASP A 94 -6.55 -10.80 11.20
N VAL A 95 -6.64 -9.58 11.72
CA VAL A 95 -5.69 -8.49 11.46
C VAL A 95 -5.15 -8.03 12.80
N ARG A 96 -3.90 -8.42 13.11
CA ARG A 96 -3.26 -8.15 14.40
C ARG A 96 -2.50 -6.82 14.38
N ASN A 97 -2.31 -6.25 15.57
CA ASN A 97 -1.52 -5.04 15.82
C ASN A 97 -2.06 -3.78 15.12
N ILE A 98 -3.38 -3.64 15.03
CA ILE A 98 -4.00 -2.38 14.60
C ILE A 98 -3.83 -1.36 15.73
N GLN A 99 -3.33 -0.17 15.43
CA GLN A 99 -3.34 0.93 16.40
C GLN A 99 -4.76 1.49 16.52
N LEU A 100 -5.61 0.81 17.29
CA LEU A 100 -6.86 1.38 17.77
C LEU A 100 -6.49 2.33 18.92
N THR A 101 -6.57 3.64 18.68
CA THR A 101 -6.38 4.63 19.75
C THR A 101 -7.42 4.43 20.86
N PRO A 102 -7.07 4.65 22.13
CA PRO A 102 -8.02 4.58 23.25
C PRO A 102 -9.12 5.64 23.19
#